data_AF-A0AAJ8MI43-F1
#
_entry.id   AF-A0AAJ8MI43-F1
#
_cell.length_a   1.000
_cell.length_b   1.000
_cell.length_c   1.000
_cell.angle_alpha   90.00
_cell.angle_beta   90.00
_cell.angle_gamma   90.00
#
_symmetry.space_group_name_H-M   'P 1'
#
loop_
_entity.id
_entity.type
_entity.pdbx_description
1 polymer ?
#
loop_
_entity_poly.entity_id
_entity_poly.type
_entity_poly.pdbx_seq_one_letter_code
_entity_poly.pdbx_strand_id
1 'polypeptide(L)'
;MHQSRSPIRIIPSLLLLPTIWGVAIAQEISCSTANTRPDPCSIPSPGGLFVFRQRFEPDVGSDSGSWGIDGLEVLDCATQQPQDRISYGPTYTHEEIGSYCAKSPLFGGEKGYNDAEKEWAQSEVGEGVEEVWERTWNTAGRFISTFDYKCLTKPQAGVGVAEFFTVLSKLQRTFTTARLLSDADITPSDDTTYSLRELTEALSTGDYKPIVQCDNTTLSSVSWPLNVKGKFDSGSFEAASNYEKKSNCPSEGIIYPPSTTLAPTKKNDDDEEWKHLRRPPPRPITLSHDESRMYYRKEAAKEDPVVKLGLRKEHDEERDEWKEERAGKQYWRDEL
;
A
#
# COMPACT_ATOMS: atom_id res chain seq x y z
N MET A 1 -61.28 -56.92 58.95
CA MET A 1 -62.13 -56.93 57.73
C MET A 1 -62.17 -55.53 57.15
N HIS A 2 -61.83 -55.43 55.86
CA HIS A 2 -61.98 -54.31 54.91
C HIS A 2 -61.54 -52.89 55.28
N GLN A 3 -60.44 -52.45 54.62
CA GLN A 3 -60.24 -51.10 54.08
C GLN A 3 -59.27 -51.23 52.88
N SER A 4 -59.82 -51.40 51.68
CA SER A 4 -59.99 -50.37 50.64
C SER A 4 -58.65 -49.78 50.13
N ARG A 5 -58.20 -50.28 48.97
CA ARG A 5 -57.08 -49.75 48.19
C ARG A 5 -57.59 -48.61 47.30
N SER A 6 -57.03 -47.42 47.43
CA SER A 6 -57.23 -46.30 46.50
C SER A 6 -56.17 -46.34 45.39
N PRO A 7 -56.52 -46.04 44.12
CA PRO A 7 -55.54 -45.98 43.03
C PRO A 7 -54.84 -44.62 42.97
N ILE A 8 -53.51 -44.64 42.84
CA ILE A 8 -52.67 -43.46 42.60
C ILE A 8 -52.85 -43.05 41.13
N ARG A 9 -53.37 -41.83 40.89
CA ARG A 9 -53.40 -41.20 39.57
C ARG A 9 -52.04 -40.58 39.27
N ILE A 10 -51.37 -41.07 38.23
CA ILE A 10 -50.16 -40.46 37.67
C ILE A 10 -50.62 -39.33 36.73
N ILE A 11 -50.27 -38.09 37.05
CA ILE A 11 -50.46 -36.93 36.18
C ILE A 11 -49.19 -36.80 35.32
N PRO A 12 -49.27 -36.82 33.98
CA PRO A 12 -48.11 -36.60 33.14
C PRO A 12 -47.76 -35.10 33.15
N SER A 13 -46.64 -34.74 33.78
CA SER A 13 -46.03 -33.41 33.64
C SER A 13 -45.53 -33.25 32.21
N LEU A 14 -46.26 -32.47 31.42
CA LEU A 14 -45.84 -31.98 30.12
C LEU A 14 -44.77 -30.90 30.34
N LEU A 15 -43.49 -31.29 30.28
CA LEU A 15 -42.38 -30.33 30.25
C LEU A 15 -42.34 -29.68 28.87
N LEU A 16 -42.87 -28.46 28.78
CA LEU A 16 -42.70 -27.55 27.65
C LEU A 16 -41.22 -27.17 27.54
N LEU A 17 -40.52 -27.75 26.56
CA LEU A 17 -39.23 -27.25 26.09
C LEU A 17 -39.47 -25.93 25.34
N PRO A 18 -38.83 -24.82 25.72
CA PRO A 18 -38.93 -23.59 24.94
C PRO A 18 -38.17 -23.81 23.63
N THR A 19 -38.91 -23.88 22.53
CA THR A 19 -38.35 -23.80 21.18
C THR A 19 -37.78 -22.41 20.99
N ILE A 20 -36.48 -22.27 21.20
CA ILE A 20 -35.72 -21.08 20.79
C ILE A 20 -35.69 -21.12 19.27
N TRP A 21 -36.64 -20.44 18.62
CA TRP A 21 -36.50 -20.04 17.22
C TRP A 21 -35.35 -19.02 17.16
N GLY A 22 -34.14 -19.51 16.93
CA GLY A 22 -33.05 -18.68 16.46
C GLY A 22 -33.46 -18.12 15.11
N VAL A 23 -33.89 -16.86 15.08
CA VAL A 23 -34.03 -16.12 13.83
C VAL A 23 -32.61 -15.98 13.28
N ALA A 24 -32.30 -16.76 12.23
CA ALA A 24 -31.15 -16.48 11.39
C ALA A 24 -31.43 -15.13 10.72
N ILE A 25 -30.93 -14.05 11.31
CA ILE A 25 -30.90 -12.75 10.64
C ILE A 25 -29.95 -12.96 9.47
N ALA A 26 -30.49 -13.05 8.26
CA ALA A 26 -29.67 -13.00 7.05
C ALA A 26 -28.90 -11.68 7.12
N GLN A 27 -27.58 -11.75 7.33
CA GLN A 27 -26.75 -10.56 7.32
C GLN A 27 -26.80 -9.96 5.92
N GLU A 28 -27.34 -8.75 5.84
CA GLU A 28 -27.43 -8.00 4.60
C GLU A 28 -26.00 -7.66 4.10
N ILE A 29 -25.84 -7.68 2.78
CA ILE A 29 -24.56 -7.38 2.10
C ILE A 29 -24.62 -5.98 1.50
N SER A 30 -23.50 -5.26 1.58
CA SER A 30 -23.35 -3.95 0.93
C SER A 30 -23.57 -4.04 -0.58
N CYS A 31 -24.02 -2.94 -1.17
CA CYS A 31 -24.37 -2.84 -2.61
C CYS A 31 -25.43 -3.83 -3.12
N SER A 32 -26.16 -4.50 -2.23
CA SER A 32 -27.29 -5.36 -2.60
C SER A 32 -28.52 -4.55 -2.99
N THR A 33 -29.25 -5.02 -4.00
CA THR A 33 -30.57 -4.50 -4.36
C THR A 33 -31.68 -4.97 -3.40
N ALA A 34 -31.39 -5.92 -2.51
CA ALA A 34 -32.38 -6.49 -1.59
C ALA A 34 -32.81 -5.52 -0.47
N ASN A 35 -31.95 -4.58 -0.08
CA ASN A 35 -32.30 -3.53 0.88
C ASN A 35 -32.18 -2.15 0.21
N THR A 36 -33.33 -1.50 -0.01
CA THR A 36 -33.39 -0.19 -0.66
C THR A 36 -32.95 0.97 0.22
N ARG A 37 -32.80 0.76 1.54
CA ARG A 37 -32.31 1.78 2.47
C ARG A 37 -31.60 1.13 3.68
N PRO A 38 -30.39 0.58 3.48
CA PRO A 38 -29.64 -0.04 4.57
C PRO A 38 -29.26 1.00 5.64
N ASP A 39 -29.25 0.56 6.89
CA ASP A 39 -28.75 1.38 7.99
C ASP A 39 -27.21 1.52 7.87
N PRO A 40 -26.68 2.74 7.68
CA PRO A 40 -25.25 2.97 7.49
C PRO A 40 -24.39 2.59 8.71
N CYS A 41 -25.01 2.42 9.89
CA CYS A 41 -24.34 1.94 11.09
C CYS A 41 -24.22 0.42 11.15
N SER A 42 -25.04 -0.30 10.39
CA SER A 42 -25.06 -1.75 10.36
C SER A 42 -24.24 -2.29 9.19
N ILE A 43 -24.28 -1.60 8.04
CA ILE A 43 -23.58 -1.98 6.80
C ILE A 43 -23.07 -0.73 6.10
N PRO A 44 -21.87 -0.76 5.49
CA PRO A 44 -21.35 0.37 4.72
C PRO A 44 -22.27 0.77 3.55
N SER A 45 -22.73 2.01 3.57
CA SER A 45 -23.57 2.63 2.53
C SER A 45 -23.51 4.17 2.64
N PRO A 46 -23.42 4.91 1.52
CA PRO A 46 -23.46 4.44 0.12
C PRO A 46 -22.12 3.88 -0.39
N GLY A 47 -21.02 4.14 0.33
CA GLY A 47 -19.69 3.56 0.08
C GLY A 47 -19.59 2.13 0.57
N GLY A 48 -20.14 1.19 -0.21
CA GLY A 48 -20.21 -0.22 0.16
C GLY A 48 -19.41 -1.17 -0.73
N LEU A 49 -18.82 -0.65 -1.82
CA LEU A 49 -17.96 -1.40 -2.71
C LEU A 49 -16.51 -1.06 -2.37
N PHE A 50 -15.74 -2.06 -1.98
CA PHE A 50 -14.36 -1.91 -1.57
C PHE A 50 -13.42 -2.49 -2.62
N VAL A 51 -12.27 -1.87 -2.84
CA VAL A 51 -11.21 -2.44 -3.68
C VAL A 51 -9.94 -2.50 -2.87
N PHE A 52 -9.61 -3.70 -2.37
CA PHE A 52 -8.38 -3.94 -1.62
C PHE A 52 -7.23 -4.14 -2.61
N ARG A 53 -6.16 -3.35 -2.47
CA ARG A 53 -5.05 -3.35 -3.42
C ARG A 53 -3.79 -3.91 -2.78
N GLN A 54 -3.11 -4.76 -3.53
CA GLN A 54 -1.78 -5.25 -3.21
C GLN A 54 -0.83 -4.85 -4.31
N ARG A 55 0.37 -4.41 -3.94
CA ARG A 55 1.44 -4.04 -4.87
C ARG A 55 2.57 -5.07 -4.79
N PHE A 56 3.13 -5.40 -5.94
CA PHE A 56 4.32 -6.24 -6.02
C PHE A 56 5.58 -5.39 -5.90
N GLU A 57 6.53 -5.87 -5.09
CA GLU A 57 7.81 -5.22 -4.85
C GLU A 57 8.93 -6.23 -5.10
N PRO A 58 9.63 -6.15 -6.25
CA PRO A 58 10.73 -7.06 -6.54
C PRO A 58 11.92 -6.85 -5.58
N ASP A 59 12.09 -5.64 -5.06
CA ASP A 59 13.27 -5.25 -4.28
C ASP A 59 13.15 -5.60 -2.78
N VAL A 60 12.02 -6.20 -2.38
CA VAL A 60 11.62 -6.36 -0.98
C VAL A 60 11.23 -7.80 -0.68
N GLY A 61 11.60 -8.29 0.49
CA GLY A 61 11.18 -9.59 1.00
C GLY A 61 12.17 -10.70 0.69
N SER A 62 11.71 -11.74 -0.01
CA SER A 62 12.52 -12.92 -0.34
C SER A 62 13.15 -12.81 -1.73
N ASP A 63 13.88 -13.83 -2.15
CA ASP A 63 14.47 -13.96 -3.50
C ASP A 63 13.42 -13.89 -4.64
N SER A 64 12.12 -13.93 -4.32
CA SER A 64 11.01 -13.79 -5.27
C SER A 64 10.24 -12.46 -5.13
N GLY A 65 10.83 -11.47 -4.45
CA GLY A 65 10.13 -10.24 -4.10
C GLY A 65 9.04 -10.48 -3.06
N SER A 66 8.12 -9.52 -2.94
CA SER A 66 7.00 -9.59 -2.00
C SER A 66 5.75 -8.86 -2.52
N TRP A 67 4.60 -9.27 -1.99
CA TRP A 67 3.32 -8.59 -2.20
C TRP A 67 2.91 -7.94 -0.90
N GLY A 68 2.77 -6.61 -0.90
CA GLY A 68 2.35 -5.84 0.27
C GLY A 68 1.01 -5.15 0.06
N ILE A 69 0.39 -4.72 1.16
CA ILE A 69 -0.80 -3.87 1.14
C ILE A 69 -0.42 -2.52 0.50
N ASP A 70 -1.12 -2.16 -0.56
CA ASP A 70 -0.99 -0.85 -1.19
C ASP A 70 -2.06 0.13 -0.68
N GLY A 71 -3.26 -0.39 -0.38
CA GLY A 71 -4.32 0.40 0.23
C GLY A 71 -5.72 -0.19 0.00
N LEU A 72 -6.72 0.65 0.23
CA LEU A 72 -8.13 0.33 0.02
C LEU A 72 -8.83 1.51 -0.63
N GLU A 73 -9.64 1.25 -1.65
CA GLU A 73 -10.58 2.24 -2.19
C GLU A 73 -11.98 1.97 -1.62
N VAL A 74 -12.69 3.03 -1.26
CA VAL A 74 -14.12 2.99 -0.87
C VAL A 74 -14.91 3.63 -2.00
N LEU A 75 -15.73 2.85 -2.68
CA LEU A 75 -16.50 3.26 -3.85
C LEU A 75 -17.99 3.26 -3.54
N ASP A 76 -18.69 4.22 -4.12
CA ASP A 76 -20.14 4.27 -4.11
C ASP A 76 -20.72 3.07 -4.89
N CYS A 77 -21.72 2.41 -4.31
CA CYS A 77 -22.29 1.17 -4.86
C CYS A 77 -22.91 1.34 -6.26
N ALA A 78 -23.43 2.53 -6.59
CA ALA A 78 -24.16 2.77 -7.84
C ALA A 78 -23.24 3.33 -8.93
N THR A 79 -22.40 4.30 -8.58
CA THR A 79 -21.55 5.03 -9.52
C THR A 79 -20.15 4.45 -9.66
N GLN A 80 -19.73 3.61 -8.70
CA GLN A 80 -18.36 3.06 -8.58
C GLN A 80 -17.27 4.13 -8.58
N GLN A 81 -17.63 5.37 -8.25
CA GLN A 81 -16.68 6.46 -8.06
C GLN A 81 -16.20 6.47 -6.61
N PRO A 82 -15.02 7.04 -6.32
CA PRO A 82 -14.55 7.23 -4.96
C PRO A 82 -15.59 7.93 -4.08
N GLN A 83 -15.84 7.36 -2.91
CA GLN A 83 -16.72 7.92 -1.90
C GLN A 83 -15.95 8.96 -1.08
N ASP A 84 -15.70 10.15 -1.65
CA ASP A 84 -14.92 11.22 -1.01
C ASP A 84 -15.78 12.42 -0.56
N ARG A 85 -17.09 12.38 -0.86
CA ARG A 85 -18.01 13.52 -0.62
C ARG A 85 -18.55 13.59 0.80
N ILE A 86 -18.78 12.44 1.45
CA ILE A 86 -19.38 12.36 2.79
C ILE A 86 -18.43 11.61 3.71
N SER A 87 -17.80 12.36 4.61
CA SER A 87 -16.93 11.81 5.63
C SER A 87 -17.71 11.41 6.88
N TYR A 88 -17.34 10.29 7.48
CA TYR A 88 -17.92 9.75 8.72
C TYR A 88 -16.94 9.77 9.90
N GLY A 89 -15.63 9.82 9.64
CA GLY A 89 -14.57 10.04 10.64
C GLY A 89 -13.83 11.37 10.45
N PRO A 90 -13.03 11.82 11.43
CA PRO A 90 -12.12 12.96 11.27
C PRO A 90 -10.85 12.57 10.50
N THR A 91 -10.06 13.58 10.08
CA THR A 91 -8.65 13.36 9.71
C THR A 91 -7.83 13.08 10.96
N TYR A 92 -6.74 12.34 10.79
CA TYR A 92 -5.69 12.18 11.80
C TYR A 92 -4.32 12.34 11.16
N THR A 93 -3.31 12.72 11.94
CA THR A 93 -1.89 12.72 11.52
C THR A 93 -1.27 11.33 11.67
N HIS A 94 -0.13 11.08 11.02
CA HIS A 94 0.61 9.82 11.15
C HIS A 94 0.93 9.48 12.63
N GLU A 95 1.31 10.44 13.47
CA GLU A 95 1.58 10.18 14.88
C GLU A 95 0.32 9.78 15.66
N GLU A 96 -0.83 10.38 15.33
CA GLU A 96 -2.11 9.99 15.90
C GLU A 96 -2.50 8.57 15.47
N ILE A 97 -2.37 8.27 14.18
CA ILE A 97 -2.67 6.95 13.60
C ILE A 97 -1.78 5.88 14.26
N GLY A 98 -0.47 6.08 14.28
CA GLY A 98 0.48 5.16 14.92
C GLY A 98 0.16 4.97 16.41
N SER A 99 -0.11 6.05 17.14
CA SER A 99 -0.51 6.02 18.54
C SER A 99 -1.81 5.24 18.79
N TYR A 100 -2.84 5.42 17.96
CA TYR A 100 -4.11 4.69 18.11
C TYR A 100 -3.94 3.20 17.84
N CYS A 101 -3.20 2.85 16.78
CA CYS A 101 -2.94 1.46 16.42
C CYS A 101 -2.06 0.77 17.47
N ALA A 102 -0.95 1.40 17.91
CA ALA A 102 -0.04 0.83 18.91
C ALA A 102 -0.69 0.60 20.29
N LYS A 103 -1.62 1.47 20.69
CA LYS A 103 -2.36 1.33 21.97
C LYS A 103 -3.55 0.36 21.88
N SER A 104 -3.98 0.02 20.67
CA SER A 104 -5.16 -0.81 20.49
C SER A 104 -4.87 -2.28 20.82
N PRO A 105 -5.73 -2.94 21.61
CA PRO A 105 -5.60 -4.37 21.87
C PRO A 105 -5.79 -5.23 20.62
N LEU A 106 -6.36 -4.68 19.53
CA LEU A 106 -6.58 -5.40 18.27
C LEU A 106 -5.28 -5.85 17.60
N PHE A 107 -4.19 -5.10 17.80
CA PHE A 107 -2.87 -5.46 17.29
C PHE A 107 -2.15 -6.49 18.16
N GLY A 108 -2.68 -6.86 19.34
CA GLY A 108 -2.02 -7.84 20.20
C GLY A 108 -0.70 -7.35 20.80
N GLY A 109 -0.54 -6.04 20.96
CA GLY A 109 0.67 -5.39 21.49
C GLY A 109 1.72 -5.04 20.43
N GLU A 110 2.90 -4.63 20.88
CA GLU A 110 3.98 -4.10 20.03
C GLU A 110 4.38 -5.05 18.89
N LYS A 111 4.47 -6.35 19.18
CA LYS A 111 4.83 -7.33 18.14
C LYS A 111 3.82 -7.34 16.99
N GLY A 112 2.52 -7.38 17.27
CA GLY A 112 1.53 -7.45 16.21
C GLY A 112 1.31 -6.11 15.51
N TYR A 113 1.59 -4.98 16.17
CA TYR A 113 1.73 -3.68 15.51
C TYR A 113 2.86 -3.71 14.48
N ASN A 114 4.08 -4.07 14.90
CA ASN A 114 5.26 -4.17 14.02
C ASN A 114 5.07 -5.21 12.90
N ASP A 115 4.34 -6.30 13.16
CA ASP A 115 4.02 -7.29 12.13
C ASP A 115 3.02 -6.74 11.12
N ALA A 116 2.03 -5.97 11.56
CA ALA A 116 1.08 -5.31 10.65
C ALA A 116 1.76 -4.25 9.79
N GLU A 117 2.72 -3.49 10.32
CA GLU A 117 3.53 -2.56 9.54
C GLU A 117 4.27 -3.25 8.38
N LYS A 118 4.85 -4.43 8.64
CA LYS A 118 5.59 -5.23 7.63
C LYS A 118 4.69 -5.82 6.53
N GLU A 119 3.38 -5.80 6.69
CA GLU A 119 2.45 -6.28 5.67
C GLU A 119 2.21 -5.24 4.57
N TRP A 120 2.63 -4.00 4.76
CA TRP A 120 2.46 -2.92 3.79
C TRP A 120 3.57 -2.87 2.77
N ALA A 121 3.21 -2.52 1.54
CA ALA A 121 4.19 -2.24 0.51
C ALA A 121 4.98 -0.97 0.88
N GLN A 122 6.25 -0.90 0.52
CA GLN A 122 7.14 0.19 0.92
C GLN A 122 6.65 1.55 0.41
N SER A 123 6.76 2.54 1.27
CA SER A 123 6.49 3.94 0.99
C SER A 123 7.56 4.57 0.08
N GLU A 124 7.37 5.84 -0.26
CA GLU A 124 8.40 6.61 -0.95
C GLU A 124 9.66 6.75 -0.08
N VAL A 125 10.82 6.99 -0.71
CA VAL A 125 12.09 7.12 0.02
C VAL A 125 12.00 8.24 1.07
N GLY A 126 12.20 7.86 2.34
CA GLY A 126 12.17 8.78 3.47
C GLY A 126 10.80 8.94 4.14
N GLU A 127 9.77 8.25 3.65
CA GLU A 127 8.45 8.17 4.26
C GLU A 127 8.36 6.92 5.16
N GLY A 128 7.79 7.02 6.35
CA GLY A 128 7.46 5.87 7.20
C GLY A 128 6.14 5.20 6.81
N VAL A 129 5.86 4.02 7.40
CA VAL A 129 4.59 3.32 7.17
C VAL A 129 3.40 4.07 7.78
N GLU A 130 3.63 4.85 8.85
CA GLU A 130 2.59 5.63 9.53
C GLU A 130 2.04 6.74 8.62
N GLU A 131 2.85 7.34 7.75
CA GLU A 131 2.42 8.32 6.76
C GLU A 131 1.60 7.69 5.63
N VAL A 132 1.93 6.46 5.23
CA VAL A 132 1.10 5.67 4.31
C VAL A 132 -0.25 5.35 4.96
N TRP A 133 -0.24 4.99 6.24
CA TRP A 133 -1.46 4.75 7.02
C TRP A 133 -2.28 6.03 7.17
N GLU A 134 -1.67 7.17 7.47
CA GLU A 134 -2.32 8.48 7.46
C GLU A 134 -3.06 8.71 6.15
N ARG A 135 -2.35 8.57 5.03
CA ARG A 135 -2.93 8.77 3.69
C ARG A 135 -4.11 7.83 3.46
N THR A 136 -3.95 6.54 3.77
CA THR A 136 -4.99 5.52 3.56
C THR A 136 -6.22 5.76 4.44
N TRP A 137 -6.04 6.15 5.71
CA TRP A 137 -7.17 6.51 6.56
C TRP A 137 -7.89 7.74 6.03
N ASN A 138 -7.13 8.79 5.68
CA ASN A 138 -7.67 10.08 5.28
C ASN A 138 -8.35 10.03 3.90
N THR A 139 -7.98 9.12 3.01
CA THR A 139 -8.60 8.96 1.68
C THR A 139 -9.62 7.84 1.59
N ALA A 140 -9.63 6.89 2.52
CA ALA A 140 -10.54 5.74 2.48
C ALA A 140 -11.23 5.48 3.82
N GLY A 141 -10.47 5.20 4.89
CA GLY A 141 -11.02 4.75 6.17
C GLY A 141 -12.09 5.68 6.75
N ARG A 142 -11.84 7.00 6.72
CA ARG A 142 -12.79 8.01 7.23
C ARG A 142 -14.11 8.11 6.46
N PHE A 143 -14.18 7.52 5.27
CA PHE A 143 -15.37 7.52 4.40
C PHE A 143 -16.25 6.27 4.58
N ILE A 144 -15.89 5.37 5.50
CA ILE A 144 -16.67 4.16 5.80
C ILE A 144 -17.77 4.50 6.82
N SER A 145 -19.03 4.33 6.42
CA SER A 145 -20.18 4.80 7.20
C SER A 145 -20.33 4.15 8.58
N THR A 146 -19.86 2.91 8.74
CA THR A 146 -19.96 2.17 10.00
C THR A 146 -19.03 2.70 11.09
N PHE A 147 -18.04 3.54 10.72
CA PHE A 147 -17.16 4.25 11.64
C PHE A 147 -17.68 5.62 12.09
N ASP A 148 -18.89 6.02 11.66
CA ASP A 148 -19.51 7.25 12.14
C ASP A 148 -19.66 7.21 13.67
N TYR A 149 -19.32 8.31 14.34
CA TYR A 149 -19.43 8.49 15.79
C TYR A 149 -20.81 8.07 16.33
N LYS A 150 -21.89 8.33 15.58
CA LYS A 150 -23.25 7.97 15.98
C LYS A 150 -23.51 6.45 16.02
N CYS A 151 -22.69 5.67 15.34
CA CYS A 151 -22.78 4.21 15.26
C CYS A 151 -22.03 3.53 16.42
N LEU A 152 -21.20 4.27 17.15
CA LEU A 152 -20.38 3.77 18.25
C LEU A 152 -21.11 3.94 19.59
N THR A 153 -21.23 2.85 20.36
CA THR A 153 -21.85 2.91 21.70
C THR A 153 -21.02 3.71 22.69
N LYS A 154 -19.69 3.67 22.55
CA LYS A 154 -18.71 4.43 23.35
C LYS A 154 -17.73 5.10 22.41
N PRO A 155 -18.13 6.22 21.83
CA PRO A 155 -17.30 6.85 20.83
C PRO A 155 -16.04 7.43 21.47
N GLN A 156 -14.89 6.98 20.98
CA GLN A 156 -13.57 7.46 21.38
C GLN A 156 -12.78 7.78 20.12
N ALA A 157 -11.89 8.77 20.20
CA ALA A 157 -11.00 9.10 19.10
C ALA A 157 -10.15 7.87 18.72
N GLY A 158 -10.01 7.62 17.42
CA GLY A 158 -9.14 6.55 16.92
C GLY A 158 -9.69 5.13 16.96
N VAL A 159 -10.90 4.87 17.48
CA VAL A 159 -11.45 3.49 17.54
C VAL A 159 -11.55 2.88 16.14
N GLY A 160 -12.18 3.59 15.19
CA GLY A 160 -12.30 3.11 13.81
C GLY A 160 -10.96 2.99 13.07
N VAL A 161 -9.92 3.72 13.52
CA VAL A 161 -8.57 3.66 12.90
C VAL A 161 -7.97 2.28 13.11
N ALA A 162 -7.89 1.82 14.36
CA ALA A 162 -7.29 0.52 14.65
C ALA A 162 -8.10 -0.64 14.04
N GLU A 163 -9.43 -0.53 14.05
CA GLU A 163 -10.32 -1.49 13.39
C GLU A 163 -10.07 -1.54 11.88
N PHE A 164 -9.92 -0.39 11.23
CA PHE A 164 -9.63 -0.27 9.80
C PHE A 164 -8.36 -1.01 9.39
N PHE A 165 -7.23 -0.70 10.04
CA PHE A 165 -5.94 -1.34 9.72
C PHE A 165 -5.92 -2.84 10.05
N THR A 166 -6.60 -3.24 11.13
CA THR A 166 -6.74 -4.67 11.46
C THR A 166 -7.50 -5.43 10.37
N VAL A 167 -8.52 -4.82 9.75
CA VAL A 167 -9.23 -5.42 8.61
C VAL A 167 -8.29 -5.56 7.41
N LEU A 168 -7.50 -4.54 7.07
CA LEU A 168 -6.55 -4.63 5.95
C LEU A 168 -5.51 -5.74 6.15
N SER A 169 -4.97 -5.90 7.37
CA SER A 169 -4.12 -7.04 7.72
C SER A 169 -4.81 -8.39 7.54
N LYS A 170 -6.10 -8.50 7.89
CA LYS A 170 -6.88 -9.74 7.66
C LYS A 170 -7.08 -10.02 6.17
N LEU A 171 -7.36 -9.00 5.37
CA LEU A 171 -7.50 -9.14 3.92
C LEU A 171 -6.17 -9.56 3.28
N GLN A 172 -5.05 -8.95 3.68
CA GLN A 172 -3.71 -9.33 3.22
C GLN A 172 -3.41 -10.82 3.46
N ARG A 173 -3.76 -11.33 4.64
CA ARG A 173 -3.57 -12.74 4.99
C ARG A 173 -4.54 -13.68 4.29
N THR A 174 -5.69 -13.17 3.87
CA THR A 174 -6.71 -13.93 3.13
C THR A 174 -6.32 -14.06 1.65
N PHE A 175 -5.86 -12.96 1.04
CA PHE A 175 -5.47 -12.91 -0.36
C PHE A 175 -3.97 -13.15 -0.52
N THR A 176 -3.57 -14.42 -0.49
CA THR A 176 -2.17 -14.86 -0.59
C THR A 176 -1.67 -14.85 -2.04
N THR A 177 -1.58 -13.67 -2.66
CA THR A 177 -1.27 -13.48 -4.09
C THR A 177 -0.03 -14.23 -4.56
N ALA A 178 1.11 -14.09 -3.86
CA ALA A 178 2.34 -14.82 -4.20
C ALA A 178 2.11 -16.34 -4.27
N ARG A 179 1.36 -16.88 -3.30
CA ARG A 179 1.08 -18.32 -3.21
C ARG A 179 0.14 -18.79 -4.32
N LEU A 180 -0.90 -18.02 -4.61
CA LEU A 180 -1.86 -18.36 -5.68
C LEU A 180 -1.16 -18.42 -7.04
N LEU A 181 -0.25 -17.48 -7.31
CA LEU A 181 0.58 -17.50 -8.51
C LEU A 181 1.53 -18.71 -8.52
N SER A 182 2.26 -18.95 -7.42
CA SER A 182 3.22 -20.05 -7.35
C SER A 182 2.58 -21.43 -7.46
N ASP A 183 1.37 -21.60 -6.91
CA ASP A 183 0.60 -22.86 -6.99
C ASP A 183 0.17 -23.18 -8.43
N ALA A 184 0.22 -22.18 -9.34
CA ALA A 184 -0.01 -22.31 -10.78
C ALA A 184 1.29 -22.25 -11.61
N ASP A 185 2.45 -22.45 -10.99
CA ASP A 185 3.78 -22.36 -11.61
C ASP A 185 4.09 -20.96 -12.22
N ILE A 186 3.45 -19.91 -11.71
CA ILE A 186 3.72 -18.51 -12.07
C ILE A 186 4.62 -17.92 -11.00
N THR A 187 5.88 -17.66 -11.36
CA THR A 187 6.89 -17.10 -10.46
C THR A 187 7.60 -15.93 -11.12
N PRO A 188 8.21 -15.04 -10.34
CA PRO A 188 9.07 -14.00 -10.91
C PRO A 188 10.18 -14.59 -11.81
N SER A 189 10.43 -14.00 -12.97
CA SER A 189 11.38 -14.54 -13.97
C SER A 189 11.89 -13.46 -14.93
N ASP A 190 13.18 -13.53 -15.28
CA ASP A 190 13.81 -12.68 -16.31
C ASP A 190 13.50 -13.16 -17.74
N ASP A 191 13.25 -14.46 -17.92
CA ASP A 191 13.19 -15.12 -19.23
C ASP A 191 11.77 -15.65 -19.55
N THR A 192 10.81 -15.49 -18.64
CA THR A 192 9.42 -15.97 -18.80
C THR A 192 8.45 -14.80 -18.77
N THR A 193 7.46 -14.85 -19.65
CA THR A 193 6.33 -13.92 -19.65
C THR A 193 5.03 -14.70 -19.57
N TYR A 194 3.99 -14.05 -19.08
CA TYR A 194 2.69 -14.65 -18.81
C TYR A 194 1.60 -13.96 -19.64
N SER A 195 0.52 -14.69 -19.88
CA SER A 195 -0.72 -14.13 -20.40
C SER A 195 -1.56 -13.51 -19.28
N LEU A 196 -2.38 -12.53 -19.61
CA LEU A 196 -3.37 -11.97 -18.68
C LEU A 196 -4.33 -13.06 -18.18
N ARG A 197 -4.65 -14.02 -19.06
CA ARG A 197 -5.54 -15.13 -18.74
C ARG A 197 -4.93 -16.05 -17.67
N GLU A 198 -3.67 -16.45 -17.82
CA GLU A 198 -2.96 -17.28 -16.83
C GLU A 198 -2.92 -16.60 -15.46
N LEU A 199 -2.54 -15.32 -15.40
CA LEU A 199 -2.51 -14.57 -14.14
C LEU A 199 -3.89 -14.47 -13.49
N THR A 200 -4.93 -14.16 -14.29
CA THR A 200 -6.29 -14.01 -13.77
C THR A 200 -6.87 -15.34 -13.31
N GLU A 201 -6.63 -16.44 -14.03
CA GLU A 201 -7.07 -17.78 -13.66
C GLU A 201 -6.36 -18.27 -12.38
N ALA A 202 -5.04 -18.07 -12.26
CA ALA A 202 -4.27 -18.46 -11.09
C ALA A 202 -4.71 -17.71 -9.82
N LEU A 203 -5.02 -16.42 -9.94
CA LEU A 203 -5.43 -15.59 -8.81
C LEU A 203 -6.90 -15.75 -8.42
N SER A 204 -7.75 -16.25 -9.33
CA SER A 204 -9.18 -16.41 -9.05
C SER A 204 -9.41 -17.53 -8.03
N THR A 205 -10.08 -17.21 -6.93
CA THR A 205 -10.37 -18.17 -5.85
C THR A 205 -11.84 -18.12 -5.45
N GLY A 206 -12.57 -19.23 -5.63
CA GLY A 206 -14.02 -19.26 -5.46
C GLY A 206 -14.71 -18.20 -6.34
N ASP A 207 -15.47 -17.30 -5.70
CA ASP A 207 -16.14 -16.20 -6.39
C ASP A 207 -15.27 -14.94 -6.54
N TYR A 208 -14.09 -14.89 -5.90
CA TYR A 208 -13.18 -13.74 -5.96
C TYR A 208 -12.45 -13.70 -7.30
N LYS A 209 -12.66 -12.61 -8.03
CA LYS A 209 -12.07 -12.34 -9.35
C LYS A 209 -11.24 -11.05 -9.28
N PRO A 210 -9.94 -11.14 -8.99
CA PRO A 210 -9.11 -9.97 -8.90
C PRO A 210 -8.81 -9.36 -10.28
N ILE A 211 -8.41 -8.09 -10.27
CA ILE A 211 -7.97 -7.36 -11.45
C ILE A 211 -6.48 -7.12 -11.33
N VAL A 212 -5.74 -7.67 -12.29
CA VAL A 212 -4.31 -7.48 -12.44
C VAL A 212 -4.03 -6.12 -13.08
N GLN A 213 -3.04 -5.39 -12.60
CA GLN A 213 -2.59 -4.13 -13.18
C GLN A 213 -1.12 -4.19 -13.55
N CYS A 214 -0.77 -3.49 -14.62
CA CYS A 214 0.58 -3.43 -15.14
C CYS A 214 1.05 -1.99 -15.32
N ASP A 215 2.35 -1.79 -15.12
CA ASP A 215 3.06 -0.61 -15.59
C ASP A 215 3.68 -0.95 -16.94
N ASN A 216 3.06 -0.45 -18.02
CA ASN A 216 3.27 -0.92 -19.39
C ASN A 216 2.99 -2.43 -19.53
N THR A 217 4.03 -3.26 -19.53
CA THR A 217 3.95 -4.73 -19.64
C THR A 217 4.37 -5.44 -18.37
N THR A 218 4.79 -4.71 -17.34
CA THR A 218 5.30 -5.28 -16.10
C THR A 218 4.18 -5.35 -15.06
N LEU A 219 3.94 -6.54 -14.50
CA LEU A 219 3.00 -6.77 -13.42
C LEU A 219 3.35 -5.88 -12.21
N SER A 220 2.42 -5.04 -11.79
CA SER A 220 2.66 -4.06 -10.71
C SER A 220 1.72 -4.24 -9.52
N SER A 221 0.43 -4.51 -9.74
CA SER A 221 -0.53 -4.62 -8.64
C SER A 221 -1.67 -5.58 -8.92
N VAL A 222 -2.37 -5.97 -7.86
CA VAL A 222 -3.59 -6.78 -7.91
C VAL A 222 -4.65 -6.08 -7.06
N SER A 223 -5.83 -5.90 -7.63
CA SER A 223 -6.99 -5.29 -6.97
C SER A 223 -8.07 -6.34 -6.73
N TRP A 224 -8.57 -6.43 -5.50
CA TRP A 224 -9.61 -7.36 -5.05
C TRP A 224 -10.91 -6.60 -4.78
N PRO A 225 -11.92 -6.68 -5.67
CA PRO A 225 -13.21 -6.03 -5.47
C PRO A 225 -14.06 -6.82 -4.46
N LEU A 226 -14.57 -6.14 -3.43
CA LEU A 226 -15.23 -6.75 -2.29
C LEU A 226 -16.49 -5.99 -1.89
N ASN A 227 -17.52 -6.73 -1.49
CA ASN A 227 -18.63 -6.25 -0.69
C ASN A 227 -18.49 -6.80 0.74
N VAL A 228 -19.26 -6.28 1.69
CA VAL A 228 -19.23 -6.75 3.08
C VAL A 228 -20.61 -7.08 3.59
N LYS A 229 -20.73 -8.20 4.30
CA LYS A 229 -21.92 -8.56 5.08
C LYS A 229 -21.75 -8.05 6.52
N GLY A 230 -22.65 -7.17 6.93
CA GLY A 230 -22.54 -6.47 8.22
C GLY A 230 -21.56 -5.29 8.21
N LYS A 231 -20.97 -4.98 9.37
CA LYS A 231 -20.08 -3.83 9.53
C LYS A 231 -18.71 -4.07 8.90
N PHE A 232 -17.98 -3.00 8.59
CA PHE A 232 -16.63 -3.12 8.02
C PHE A 232 -15.64 -3.86 8.93
N ASP A 233 -15.63 -3.55 10.22
CA ASP A 233 -14.67 -4.05 11.23
C ASP A 233 -14.92 -5.50 11.65
N SER A 234 -16.19 -5.89 11.73
CA SER A 234 -16.63 -7.18 12.28
C SER A 234 -17.35 -8.08 11.29
N GLY A 235 -17.64 -7.59 10.08
CA GLY A 235 -18.37 -8.31 9.05
C GLY A 235 -17.51 -9.32 8.29
N SER A 236 -18.13 -9.96 7.31
CA SER A 236 -17.44 -10.86 6.37
C SER A 236 -17.40 -10.24 4.98
N PHE A 237 -16.21 -10.19 4.39
CA PHE A 237 -16.04 -9.73 3.01
C PHE A 237 -16.40 -10.86 2.03
N GLU A 238 -17.01 -10.47 0.91
CA GLU A 238 -17.39 -11.36 -0.20
C GLU A 238 -17.01 -10.70 -1.53
N ALA A 239 -16.88 -11.49 -2.58
CA ALA A 239 -16.55 -10.97 -3.90
C ALA A 239 -17.61 -10.00 -4.41
N ALA A 240 -17.19 -8.84 -4.92
CA ALA A 240 -18.09 -7.92 -5.59
C ALA A 240 -18.30 -8.33 -7.06
N SER A 241 -19.53 -8.70 -7.42
CA SER A 241 -19.86 -9.15 -8.78
C SER A 241 -20.08 -8.01 -9.77
N ASN A 242 -20.31 -6.79 -9.29
CA ASN A 242 -20.71 -5.65 -10.11
C ASN A 242 -19.57 -4.69 -10.46
N TYR A 243 -18.34 -4.91 -10.00
CA TYR A 243 -17.22 -4.00 -10.31
C TYR A 243 -16.81 -4.11 -11.78
N GLU A 244 -16.80 -2.98 -12.49
CA GLU A 244 -16.67 -2.98 -13.96
C GLU A 244 -15.26 -2.69 -14.47
N LYS A 245 -14.33 -2.29 -13.59
CA LYS A 245 -12.96 -1.94 -14.00
C LYS A 245 -12.25 -3.15 -14.59
N LYS A 246 -11.58 -2.95 -15.72
CA LYS A 246 -10.78 -3.98 -16.40
C LYS A 246 -9.30 -3.81 -16.10
N SER A 247 -8.55 -4.89 -16.30
CA SER A 247 -7.09 -4.83 -16.32
C SER A 247 -6.61 -3.88 -17.40
N ASN A 248 -5.50 -3.18 -17.13
CA ASN A 248 -4.76 -2.39 -18.11
C ASN A 248 -3.57 -3.17 -18.72
N CYS A 249 -3.34 -4.41 -18.31
CA CYS A 249 -2.27 -5.25 -18.84
C CYS A 249 -2.55 -5.69 -20.29
N PRO A 250 -1.51 -5.94 -21.09
CA PRO A 250 -1.66 -6.59 -22.40
C PRO A 250 -2.20 -8.02 -22.24
N SER A 251 -2.74 -8.60 -23.31
CA SER A 251 -3.24 -9.99 -23.27
C SER A 251 -2.14 -11.03 -23.07
N GLU A 252 -0.93 -10.74 -23.55
CA GLU A 252 0.24 -11.63 -23.58
C GLU A 252 1.51 -10.82 -23.29
N GLY A 253 2.59 -11.50 -22.92
CA GLY A 253 3.90 -10.87 -22.72
C GLY A 253 4.02 -10.06 -21.43
N ILE A 254 3.22 -10.39 -20.41
CA ILE A 254 3.30 -9.75 -19.10
C ILE A 254 4.54 -10.23 -18.37
N ILE A 255 5.37 -9.29 -17.92
CA ILE A 255 6.59 -9.56 -17.16
C ILE A 255 6.23 -9.61 -15.68
N TYR A 256 6.54 -10.71 -15.00
CA TYR A 256 6.54 -10.79 -13.54
C TYR A 256 8.00 -10.64 -13.08
N PRO A 257 8.45 -9.43 -12.68
CA PRO A 257 9.88 -9.15 -12.58
C PRO A 257 10.51 -9.92 -11.40
N PRO A 258 11.70 -10.52 -11.58
CA PRO A 258 12.41 -11.20 -10.50
C PRO A 258 12.89 -10.22 -9.45
N SER A 259 13.31 -10.76 -8.31
CA SER A 259 13.83 -9.92 -7.25
C SER A 259 15.14 -9.26 -7.67
N THR A 260 15.24 -7.94 -7.50
CA THR A 260 16.49 -7.21 -7.79
C THR A 260 17.50 -7.31 -6.64
N THR A 261 17.13 -7.93 -5.51
CA THR A 261 18.07 -8.22 -4.42
C THR A 261 19.07 -9.31 -4.81
N LEU A 262 18.69 -10.14 -5.80
CA LEU A 262 19.64 -10.98 -6.50
C LEU A 262 20.31 -10.12 -7.59
N ALA A 263 21.63 -9.92 -7.46
CA ALA A 263 22.41 -9.50 -8.62
C ALA A 263 22.09 -10.51 -9.75
N PRO A 264 21.80 -10.07 -10.99
CA PRO A 264 21.48 -10.98 -12.06
C PRO A 264 22.57 -12.04 -12.10
N THR A 265 22.19 -13.30 -11.91
CA THR A 265 23.13 -14.40 -12.11
C THR A 265 23.63 -14.21 -13.53
N LYS A 266 24.88 -13.78 -13.67
CA LYS A 266 25.55 -13.79 -14.96
C LYS A 266 25.27 -15.19 -15.50
N LYS A 267 24.53 -15.27 -16.62
CA LYS A 267 24.56 -16.48 -17.44
C LYS A 267 26.04 -16.79 -17.56
N ASN A 268 26.45 -17.96 -17.05
CA ASN A 268 27.85 -18.33 -17.07
C ASN A 268 28.29 -18.19 -18.53
N ASP A 269 29.18 -17.24 -18.79
CA ASP A 269 29.80 -16.98 -20.09
C ASP A 269 30.73 -18.15 -20.50
N ASP A 270 30.47 -19.36 -19.99
CA ASP A 270 31.27 -20.56 -20.19
C ASP A 270 30.84 -21.32 -21.47
N ASP A 271 29.73 -20.93 -22.10
CA ASP A 271 29.18 -21.58 -23.30
C ASP A 271 29.49 -20.85 -24.62
N GLU A 272 30.18 -19.70 -24.60
CA GLU A 272 30.76 -19.12 -25.83
C GLU A 272 32.29 -19.10 -25.79
N GLU A 273 32.85 -20.02 -26.57
CA GLU A 273 34.22 -20.17 -27.00
C GLU A 273 34.78 -18.91 -27.71
N TRP A 274 34.88 -17.78 -27.02
CA TRP A 274 35.72 -16.67 -27.45
C TRP A 274 37.17 -16.96 -27.08
N LYS A 275 37.81 -17.69 -28.01
CA LYS A 275 39.24 -17.94 -28.07
C LYS A 275 40.07 -16.72 -27.63
N HIS A 276 40.88 -16.96 -26.61
CA HIS A 276 42.03 -16.19 -26.16
C HIS A 276 42.56 -15.16 -27.18
N LEU A 277 42.11 -13.91 -27.07
CA LEU A 277 42.98 -12.77 -27.36
C LEU A 277 43.55 -12.29 -26.02
N ARG A 278 44.64 -12.94 -25.60
CA ARG A 278 45.46 -12.41 -24.51
C ARG A 278 45.94 -11.01 -24.91
N ARG A 279 45.47 -10.00 -24.19
CA ARG A 279 46.02 -8.65 -24.26
C ARG A 279 47.53 -8.75 -23.97
N PRO A 280 48.43 -8.34 -24.87
CA PRO A 280 49.84 -8.31 -24.54
C PRO A 280 50.05 -7.35 -23.35
N PRO A 281 50.96 -7.67 -22.41
CA PRO A 281 51.23 -6.78 -21.29
C PRO A 281 51.73 -5.42 -21.80
N PRO A 282 51.44 -4.32 -21.09
CA PRO A 282 51.89 -3.00 -21.49
C PRO A 282 53.41 -2.96 -21.62
N ARG A 283 53.91 -2.43 -22.75
CA ARG A 283 55.35 -2.20 -22.92
C ARG A 283 55.82 -1.10 -21.95
N PRO A 284 57.03 -1.23 -21.36
CA PRO A 284 57.60 -0.17 -20.54
C PRO A 284 57.72 1.14 -21.34
N ILE A 285 57.32 2.25 -20.74
CA ILE A 285 57.52 3.58 -21.32
C ILE A 285 59.02 3.87 -21.27
N THR A 286 59.71 3.72 -22.40
CA THR A 286 61.07 4.24 -22.57
C THR A 286 60.97 5.70 -22.99
N LEU A 287 61.21 6.61 -22.03
CA LEU A 287 61.36 8.04 -22.28
C LEU A 287 62.67 8.27 -23.01
N SER A 288 62.63 8.31 -24.34
CA SER A 288 63.77 8.69 -25.18
C SER A 288 63.35 9.68 -26.26
N HIS A 289 62.90 10.86 -25.85
CA HIS A 289 63.21 12.08 -26.58
C HIS A 289 63.11 13.31 -25.67
N ASP A 290 64.23 14.01 -25.66
CA ASP A 290 64.54 15.23 -24.94
C ASP A 290 64.12 16.43 -25.80
N GLU A 291 63.15 17.22 -25.32
CA GLU A 291 62.88 18.56 -25.82
C GLU A 291 62.87 19.58 -24.68
N SER A 292 63.87 19.49 -23.80
CA SER A 292 64.13 20.52 -22.79
C SER A 292 64.87 21.74 -23.39
N ARG A 293 64.23 22.46 -24.33
CA ARG A 293 64.70 23.80 -24.70
C ARG A 293 64.23 24.83 -23.66
N MET A 294 65.17 25.18 -22.80
CA MET A 294 65.11 26.32 -21.88
C MET A 294 64.83 27.63 -22.64
N TYR A 295 63.79 28.35 -22.24
CA TYR A 295 63.75 29.80 -22.41
C TYR A 295 64.02 30.44 -21.04
N TYR A 296 65.17 31.09 -20.94
CA TYR A 296 65.63 31.81 -19.76
C TYR A 296 64.65 32.93 -19.37
N ARG A 297 64.12 32.89 -18.15
CA ARG A 297 63.68 34.10 -17.44
C ARG A 297 64.92 34.71 -16.80
N LYS A 298 65.38 35.87 -17.31
CA LYS A 298 66.45 36.65 -16.67
C LYS A 298 65.99 37.08 -15.27
N GLU A 299 66.84 36.82 -14.27
CA GLU A 299 66.69 37.36 -12.92
C GLU A 299 67.17 38.82 -12.82
N ALA A 300 66.45 39.54 -11.95
CA ALA A 300 66.89 40.63 -11.08
C ALA A 300 67.38 41.97 -11.67
N ALA A 301 66.56 43.00 -11.44
CA ALA A 301 67.05 44.22 -10.79
C ALA A 301 66.22 44.45 -9.50
N LYS A 302 66.93 44.72 -8.41
CA LYS A 302 66.47 44.93 -7.03
C LYS A 302 65.73 46.28 -6.90
N GLU A 303 64.79 46.38 -5.96
CA GLU A 303 64.88 47.33 -4.82
C GLU A 303 63.69 47.21 -3.83
N ASP A 304 64.09 46.92 -2.59
CA ASP A 304 63.59 47.16 -1.23
C ASP A 304 62.10 47.35 -0.81
N PRO A 305 61.79 47.01 0.48
CA PRO A 305 60.44 46.87 1.01
C PRO A 305 59.99 48.09 1.84
N VAL A 306 58.73 48.03 2.30
CA VAL A 306 58.08 48.81 3.39
C VAL A 306 57.08 49.89 2.92
N VAL A 307 55.94 49.94 3.64
CA VAL A 307 54.79 50.87 3.58
C VAL A 307 53.76 50.48 2.49
N LYS A 308 52.48 50.16 2.75
CA LYS A 308 51.53 50.61 3.79
C LYS A 308 50.36 49.62 3.91
N LEU A 309 49.89 49.43 5.14
CA LEU A 309 48.54 49.00 5.46
C LEU A 309 47.49 49.90 4.80
N GLY A 310 46.37 49.32 4.34
CA GLY A 310 45.21 50.09 3.92
C GLY A 310 44.05 49.25 3.38
N LEU A 311 43.14 48.90 4.30
CA LEU A 311 41.69 48.81 4.07
C LEU A 311 41.13 47.73 3.13
N ARG A 312 40.77 46.62 3.80
CA ARG A 312 39.64 45.75 3.49
C ARG A 312 38.34 46.48 3.85
N LYS A 313 37.58 46.96 2.86
CA LYS A 313 36.13 47.22 2.90
C LYS A 313 35.68 47.59 1.48
N GLU A 314 34.42 47.34 1.17
CA GLU A 314 33.80 47.45 -0.17
C GLU A 314 33.93 46.20 -1.05
N HIS A 315 33.35 45.09 -0.57
CA HIS A 315 32.71 44.12 -1.47
C HIS A 315 31.47 43.51 -0.77
N ASP A 316 30.69 44.34 -0.09
CA ASP A 316 29.43 43.93 0.55
C ASP A 316 28.24 44.84 0.16
N GLU A 317 28.39 45.83 -0.72
CA GLU A 317 27.29 46.76 -1.07
C GLU A 317 26.60 46.45 -2.41
N GLU A 318 27.18 45.62 -3.29
CA GLU A 318 26.52 45.28 -4.58
C GLU A 318 25.56 44.07 -4.53
N ARG A 319 25.39 43.42 -3.38
CA ARG A 319 24.50 42.24 -3.24
C ARG A 319 23.12 42.56 -2.64
N ASP A 320 22.92 43.76 -2.11
CA ASP A 320 21.67 44.15 -1.46
C ASP A 320 20.73 45.00 -2.36
N GLU A 321 21.22 45.58 -3.47
CA GLU A 321 20.36 46.33 -4.41
C GLU A 321 19.45 45.45 -5.29
N TRP A 322 19.72 44.14 -5.40
CA TRP A 322 18.84 43.21 -6.16
C TRP A 322 17.66 42.65 -5.35
N LYS A 323 17.56 42.98 -4.05
CA LYS A 323 16.49 42.47 -3.17
C LYS A 323 15.39 43.47 -2.85
N GLU A 324 15.56 44.76 -3.13
CA GLU A 324 14.50 45.76 -2.90
C GLU A 324 13.58 46.02 -4.11
N GLU A 325 13.96 45.66 -5.35
CA GLU A 325 13.10 45.88 -6.53
C GLU A 325 11.99 44.83 -6.76
N ARG A 326 11.91 43.76 -5.96
CA ARG A 326 10.82 42.76 -6.05
C ARG A 326 9.69 42.94 -5.03
N ALA A 327 9.80 43.90 -4.12
CA ALA A 327 8.77 44.20 -3.12
C ALA A 327 7.91 45.40 -3.56
N GLY A 328 7.09 45.24 -4.61
CA GLY A 328 6.24 46.36 -5.02
C GLY A 328 5.43 46.17 -6.29
N LYS A 329 4.73 45.05 -6.50
CA LYS A 329 3.63 45.00 -7.48
C LYS A 329 2.45 44.20 -6.94
N GLN A 330 1.49 44.93 -6.40
CA GLN A 330 0.15 44.49 -6.04
C GLN A 330 -0.70 44.53 -7.34
N TYR A 331 -1.20 43.39 -7.80
CA TYR A 331 -2.14 43.33 -8.92
C TYR A 331 -3.55 43.02 -8.41
N TRP A 332 -4.51 43.82 -8.86
CA TRP A 332 -5.93 43.69 -8.55
C TRP A 332 -6.54 42.46 -9.22
N ARG A 333 -7.47 41.85 -8.50
CA ARG A 333 -8.35 40.76 -8.92
C ARG A 333 -9.42 41.33 -9.85
N ASP A 334 -9.48 40.86 -11.08
CA ASP A 334 -10.71 40.73 -11.87
C ASP A 334 -10.48 39.74 -13.01
N GLU A 335 -11.52 38.95 -13.27
CA GLU A 335 -11.72 37.95 -14.34
C GLU A 335 -11.10 36.56 -14.15
N LEU A 336 -11.82 35.72 -13.38
CA LEU A 336 -12.31 34.41 -13.83
C LEU A 336 -13.52 33.97 -12.99
#